data_AF-A0A8J7T2I7-F1
#
_entry.id   AF-A0A8J7T2I7-F1
#
_cell.length_a   1.000
_cell.length_b   1.000
_cell.length_c   1.000
_cell.angle_alpha   90.00
_cell.angle_beta   90.00
_cell.angle_gamma   90.00
#
_symmetry.space_group_name_H-M   'P 1'
#
loop_
_entity.id
_entity.type
_entity.pdbx_description
1 polymer ?
#
loop_
_entity_poly.entity_id
_entity_poly.type
_entity_poly.pdbx_seq_one_letter_code
_entity_poly.pdbx_strand_id
1 'polypeptide(L)'
;FQPTAGKLLAHLAANGIDPGSVTKVVFTHAHPDHVWGTMTADGGLAFPNATYYVDGTEYDFWTDPATLSAFPEDFKPFVTGAVDNLKATEPRLVRVKDGDSIAPGISVVTAPGHTPGHIGILVDGGDGLLITGDTFANPWLSVAHPDWVFGFDSIPDQAIATRKTLLDRIATDRLQILAYHFPWPGVGRVERKDGGYRFVAAA
;
A
#
# COMPACT_ATOMS: atom_id res chain seq x y z
N PHE A 1 -16.66 6.32 3.68
CA PHE A 1 -15.37 6.22 4.40
C PHE A 1 -15.25 7.36 5.41
N GLN A 2 -14.07 7.68 5.96
CA GLN A 2 -13.85 8.73 6.97
C GLN A 2 -14.15 10.14 6.43
N PRO A 3 -14.85 11.03 7.17
CA PRO A 3 -15.16 12.39 6.73
C PRO A 3 -13.94 13.28 6.44
N THR A 4 -12.77 12.91 7.00
CA THR A 4 -11.52 13.66 6.88
C THR A 4 -10.64 13.20 5.72
N ALA A 5 -11.01 12.10 5.03
CA ALA A 5 -10.28 11.51 3.91
C ALA A 5 -10.69 12.10 2.54
N GLY A 6 -10.23 11.49 1.43
CA GLY A 6 -10.67 11.87 0.07
C GLY A 6 -10.02 13.13 -0.49
N LYS A 7 -8.88 13.56 0.06
CA LYS A 7 -8.20 14.82 -0.31
C LYS A 7 -7.16 14.66 -1.43
N LEU A 8 -6.94 13.45 -1.95
CA LEU A 8 -5.88 13.14 -2.92
C LEU A 8 -5.89 14.09 -4.13
N LEU A 9 -7.02 14.19 -4.84
CA LEU A 9 -7.13 15.04 -6.04
C LEU A 9 -6.91 16.52 -5.73
N ALA A 10 -7.41 17.01 -4.59
CA ALA A 10 -7.18 18.37 -4.15
C ALA A 10 -5.70 18.63 -3.84
N HIS A 11 -5.00 17.66 -3.23
CA HIS A 11 -3.55 17.77 -2.97
C HIS A 11 -2.71 17.68 -4.24
N LEU A 12 -3.09 16.86 -5.23
CA LEU A 12 -2.42 16.85 -6.54
C LEU A 12 -2.55 18.21 -7.23
N ALA A 13 -3.77 18.76 -7.28
CA ALA A 13 -4.02 20.08 -7.86
C ALA A 13 -3.23 21.19 -7.14
N ALA A 14 -3.17 21.16 -5.80
CA ALA A 14 -2.39 22.11 -5.00
C ALA A 14 -0.88 22.05 -5.28
N ASN A 15 -0.38 20.92 -5.80
CA ASN A 15 1.02 20.73 -6.21
C ASN A 15 1.22 20.85 -7.73
N GLY A 16 0.21 21.33 -8.47
CA GLY A 16 0.30 21.53 -9.91
C GLY A 16 0.34 20.24 -10.73
N ILE A 17 -0.10 19.11 -10.16
CA ILE A 17 -0.14 17.82 -10.84
C ILE A 17 -1.54 17.60 -11.42
N ASP A 18 -1.62 17.55 -12.74
CA ASP A 18 -2.83 17.13 -13.46
C ASP A 18 -3.03 15.62 -13.31
N PRO A 19 -4.18 15.13 -12.77
CA PRO A 19 -4.46 13.70 -12.74
C PRO A 19 -4.39 13.02 -14.11
N GLY A 20 -4.69 13.74 -15.20
CA GLY A 20 -4.54 13.25 -16.57
C GLY A 20 -3.09 13.01 -16.99
N SER A 21 -2.11 13.60 -16.30
CA SER A 21 -0.68 13.39 -16.55
C SER A 21 -0.11 12.16 -15.86
N VAL A 22 -0.85 11.55 -14.92
CA VAL A 22 -0.42 10.33 -14.22
C VAL A 22 -0.47 9.15 -15.19
N THR A 23 0.70 8.54 -15.43
CA THR A 23 0.83 7.42 -16.37
C THR A 23 0.76 6.05 -15.72
N LYS A 24 0.97 5.96 -14.39
CA LYS A 24 0.98 4.70 -13.64
C LYS A 24 0.38 4.90 -12.27
N VAL A 25 -0.48 3.97 -11.87
CA VAL A 25 -1.04 3.88 -10.52
C VAL A 25 -0.76 2.48 -10.01
N VAL A 26 -0.12 2.35 -8.86
CA VAL A 26 0.21 1.05 -8.26
C VAL A 26 -0.54 0.91 -6.95
N PHE A 27 -1.37 -0.12 -6.85
CA PHE A 27 -2.08 -0.46 -5.63
C PHE A 27 -1.17 -1.35 -4.77
N THR A 28 -0.83 -0.87 -3.57
CA THR A 28 -0.12 -1.70 -2.58
C THR A 28 -1.01 -2.85 -2.11
N HIS A 29 -2.31 -2.56 -1.95
CA HIS A 29 -3.37 -3.50 -1.64
C HIS A 29 -4.73 -2.81 -1.88
N ALA A 30 -5.85 -3.54 -1.75
CA ALA A 30 -7.17 -3.06 -2.13
C ALA A 30 -8.09 -2.60 -0.97
N HIS A 31 -7.52 -2.14 0.15
CA HIS A 31 -8.33 -1.51 1.20
C HIS A 31 -8.91 -0.15 0.76
N PRO A 32 -10.03 0.28 1.38
CA PRO A 32 -10.77 1.48 0.97
C PRO A 32 -9.94 2.76 0.86
N ASP A 33 -9.05 2.99 1.82
CA ASP A 33 -8.19 4.16 1.88
C ASP A 33 -7.08 4.17 0.83
N HIS A 34 -6.86 3.07 0.11
CA HIS A 34 -5.86 2.95 -0.95
C HIS A 34 -6.49 2.98 -2.34
N VAL A 35 -7.62 2.28 -2.55
CA VAL A 35 -8.18 2.10 -3.90
C VAL A 35 -9.42 2.93 -4.20
N TRP A 36 -10.19 3.41 -3.21
CA TRP A 36 -11.45 4.12 -3.51
C TRP A 36 -11.26 5.51 -4.12
N GLY A 37 -10.04 6.04 -4.11
CA GLY A 37 -9.69 7.25 -4.86
C GLY A 37 -9.54 7.03 -6.37
N THR A 38 -9.68 5.78 -6.85
CA THR A 38 -9.52 5.42 -8.26
C THR A 38 -10.70 5.89 -9.10
N MET A 39 -11.92 5.78 -8.58
CA MET A 39 -13.13 6.25 -9.23
C MET A 39 -13.54 7.63 -8.72
N THR A 40 -14.00 8.48 -9.62
CA THR A 40 -14.61 9.77 -9.29
C THR A 40 -16.11 9.59 -9.01
N ALA A 41 -16.73 10.57 -8.34
CA ALA A 41 -18.14 10.49 -7.94
C ALA A 41 -19.12 10.41 -9.13
N ASP A 42 -18.69 10.81 -10.34
CA ASP A 42 -19.42 10.69 -11.60
C ASP A 42 -19.20 9.34 -12.31
N GLY A 43 -18.47 8.41 -11.69
CA GLY A 43 -18.20 7.06 -12.20
C GLY A 43 -17.01 6.96 -13.16
N GLY A 44 -16.31 8.05 -13.42
CA GLY A 44 -15.07 8.07 -14.20
C GLY A 44 -13.85 7.55 -13.43
N LEU A 45 -12.72 7.42 -14.11
CA LEU A 45 -11.43 7.17 -13.49
C LEU A 45 -10.76 8.50 -13.13
N ALA A 46 -10.25 8.59 -11.90
CA ALA A 46 -9.46 9.73 -11.42
C ALA A 46 -8.16 9.92 -12.23
N PHE A 47 -7.58 8.84 -12.75
CA PHE A 47 -6.33 8.84 -13.52
C PHE A 47 -6.55 8.19 -14.89
N PRO A 48 -7.29 8.84 -15.81
CA PRO A 48 -7.85 8.21 -17.01
C PRO A 48 -6.81 7.69 -18.00
N ASN A 49 -5.57 8.19 -17.93
CA ASN A 49 -4.47 7.82 -18.82
C ASN A 49 -3.50 6.80 -18.20
N ALA A 50 -3.71 6.38 -16.95
CA ALA A 50 -2.78 5.51 -16.25
C ALA A 50 -2.91 4.04 -16.68
N THR A 51 -1.78 3.32 -16.63
CA THR A 51 -1.78 1.87 -16.42
C THR A 51 -1.88 1.59 -14.93
N TYR A 52 -2.76 0.66 -14.55
CA TYR A 52 -2.99 0.30 -13.16
C TYR A 52 -2.26 -1.01 -12.84
N TYR A 53 -1.63 -1.08 -11.67
CA TYR A 53 -0.84 -2.23 -11.25
C TYR A 53 -1.34 -2.74 -9.90
N VAL A 54 -1.46 -4.06 -9.77
CA VAL A 54 -1.87 -4.73 -8.53
C VAL A 54 -1.25 -6.12 -8.51
N ASP A 55 -0.93 -6.62 -7.32
CA ASP A 55 -0.49 -8.01 -7.19
C ASP A 55 -1.59 -8.99 -7.66
N GLY A 56 -1.19 -10.06 -8.32
CA GLY A 56 -2.14 -11.06 -8.82
C GLY A 56 -2.97 -11.72 -7.71
N THR A 57 -2.34 -12.04 -6.58
CA THR A 57 -3.00 -12.64 -5.41
C THR A 57 -3.96 -11.66 -4.76
N GLU A 58 -3.59 -10.39 -4.71
CA GLU A 58 -4.45 -9.33 -4.19
C GLU A 58 -5.73 -9.19 -5.03
N TYR A 59 -5.57 -9.12 -6.35
CA TYR A 59 -6.70 -9.04 -7.27
C TYR A 59 -7.64 -10.25 -7.11
N ASP A 60 -7.08 -11.45 -7.12
CA ASP A 60 -7.85 -12.69 -7.04
C ASP A 60 -8.59 -12.77 -5.70
N PHE A 61 -7.95 -12.40 -4.59
CA PHE A 61 -8.59 -12.35 -3.28
C PHE A 61 -9.81 -11.42 -3.26
N TRP A 62 -9.66 -10.16 -3.68
CA TRP A 62 -10.78 -9.20 -3.58
C TRP A 62 -11.90 -9.49 -4.57
N THR A 63 -11.60 -10.10 -5.72
CA THR A 63 -12.59 -10.38 -6.77
C THR A 63 -13.25 -11.76 -6.66
N ASP A 64 -12.77 -12.63 -5.76
CA ASP A 64 -13.42 -13.90 -5.46
C ASP A 64 -14.78 -13.65 -4.77
N PRO A 65 -15.90 -14.17 -5.32
CA PRO A 65 -17.21 -14.10 -4.65
C PRO A 65 -17.23 -14.70 -3.24
N ALA A 66 -16.35 -15.65 -2.94
CA ALA A 66 -16.21 -16.25 -1.61
C ALA A 66 -15.70 -15.23 -0.57
N THR A 67 -14.87 -14.26 -0.97
CA THR A 67 -14.33 -13.23 -0.07
C THR A 67 -15.44 -12.38 0.52
N LEU A 68 -16.41 -11.96 -0.29
CA LEU A 68 -17.57 -11.20 0.21
C LEU A 68 -18.36 -11.98 1.25
N SER A 69 -18.47 -13.30 1.07
CA SER A 69 -19.24 -14.17 1.98
C SER A 69 -18.49 -14.46 3.28
N ALA A 70 -17.16 -14.45 3.25
CA ALA A 70 -16.30 -14.72 4.40
C ALA A 70 -16.13 -13.49 5.33
N PHE A 71 -16.31 -12.28 4.80
CA PHE A 71 -16.15 -11.05 5.58
C PHE A 71 -17.36 -10.80 6.50
N PRO A 72 -17.14 -10.27 7.72
CA PRO A 72 -18.24 -9.81 8.58
C PRO A 72 -19.07 -8.73 7.87
N GLU A 73 -20.37 -8.65 8.17
CA GLU A 73 -21.32 -7.73 7.50
C GLU A 73 -20.81 -6.29 7.43
N ASP A 74 -20.29 -5.76 8.54
CA ASP A 74 -19.79 -4.38 8.63
C ASP A 74 -18.59 -4.10 7.71
N PHE A 75 -17.86 -5.15 7.29
CA PHE A 75 -16.70 -5.06 6.40
C PHE A 75 -17.01 -5.46 4.95
N LYS A 76 -18.20 -5.99 4.65
CA LYS A 76 -18.59 -6.26 3.25
C LYS A 76 -18.46 -5.06 2.30
N PRO A 77 -18.74 -3.81 2.74
CA PRO A 77 -18.49 -2.64 1.91
C PRO A 77 -17.02 -2.49 1.47
N PHE A 78 -16.04 -2.99 2.24
CA PHE A 78 -14.63 -2.98 1.84
C PHE A 78 -14.45 -3.85 0.60
N VAL A 79 -15.04 -5.05 0.61
CA VAL A 79 -14.98 -6.00 -0.51
C VAL A 79 -15.68 -5.43 -1.74
N THR A 80 -16.92 -4.95 -1.62
CA THR A 80 -17.65 -4.42 -2.78
C THR A 80 -16.95 -3.20 -3.38
N GLY A 81 -16.47 -2.29 -2.53
CA GLY A 81 -15.74 -1.11 -3.01
C GLY A 81 -14.39 -1.46 -3.65
N ALA A 82 -13.66 -2.46 -3.14
CA ALA A 82 -12.45 -2.98 -3.77
C ALA A 82 -12.76 -3.57 -5.15
N VAL A 83 -13.79 -4.41 -5.25
CA VAL A 83 -14.24 -5.01 -6.52
C VAL A 83 -14.61 -3.93 -7.53
N ASP A 84 -15.40 -2.93 -7.16
CA ASP A 84 -15.84 -1.88 -8.07
C ASP A 84 -14.65 -1.09 -8.63
N ASN A 85 -13.72 -0.67 -7.76
CA ASN A 85 -12.55 0.10 -8.18
C ASN A 85 -11.55 -0.73 -8.99
N LEU A 86 -11.31 -2.00 -8.63
CA LEU A 86 -10.44 -2.89 -9.41
C LEU A 86 -11.04 -3.17 -10.78
N LYS A 87 -12.34 -3.50 -10.86
CA LYS A 87 -13.03 -3.76 -12.13
C LYS A 87 -13.07 -2.53 -13.04
N ALA A 88 -13.25 -1.33 -12.50
CA ALA A 88 -13.18 -0.10 -13.27
C ALA A 88 -11.83 0.09 -13.99
N THR A 89 -10.75 -0.50 -13.46
CA THR A 89 -9.39 -0.42 -14.02
C THR A 89 -9.01 -1.59 -14.92
N GLU A 90 -9.79 -2.69 -14.96
CA GLU A 90 -9.50 -3.91 -15.75
C GLU A 90 -8.99 -3.65 -17.17
N PRO A 91 -9.56 -2.70 -17.97
CA PRO A 91 -9.09 -2.45 -19.33
C PRO A 91 -7.63 -1.99 -19.44
N ARG A 92 -7.02 -1.53 -18.34
CA ARG A 92 -5.65 -1.01 -18.27
C ARG A 92 -4.86 -1.60 -17.10
N LEU A 93 -5.34 -2.70 -16.52
CA LEU A 93 -4.75 -3.32 -15.34
C LEU A 93 -3.67 -4.34 -15.73
N VAL A 94 -2.55 -4.29 -15.04
CA VAL A 94 -1.44 -5.23 -15.13
C VAL A 94 -1.28 -5.91 -13.77
N ARG A 95 -1.36 -7.24 -13.77
CA ARG A 95 -1.05 -8.02 -12.57
C ARG A 95 0.46 -8.17 -12.43
N VAL A 96 0.97 -7.88 -11.24
CA VAL A 96 2.40 -7.97 -10.90
C VAL A 96 2.65 -9.00 -9.82
N LYS A 97 3.92 -9.30 -9.59
CA LYS A 97 4.44 -10.12 -8.48
C LYS A 97 5.79 -9.58 -8.01
N ASP A 98 6.34 -10.20 -6.98
CA ASP A 98 7.66 -9.86 -6.43
C ASP A 98 8.74 -9.71 -7.50
N GLY A 99 9.51 -8.62 -7.42
CA GLY A 99 10.61 -8.32 -8.34
C GLY A 99 10.21 -7.79 -9.71
N ASP A 100 8.92 -7.76 -10.07
CA ASP A 100 8.49 -7.17 -11.34
C ASP A 100 8.83 -5.67 -11.38
N SER A 101 9.26 -5.20 -12.56
CA SER A 101 9.57 -3.80 -12.80
C SER A 101 8.32 -3.02 -13.21
N ILE A 102 7.99 -1.95 -12.48
CA ILE A 102 6.92 -1.00 -12.82
C ILE A 102 7.41 0.04 -13.84
N ALA A 103 8.64 0.52 -13.63
CA ALA A 103 9.37 1.46 -14.47
C ALA A 103 10.88 1.32 -14.18
N PRO A 104 11.79 1.89 -14.99
CA PRO A 104 13.22 1.88 -14.67
C PRO A 104 13.48 2.42 -13.26
N GLY A 105 14.13 1.62 -12.42
CA GLY A 105 14.41 1.95 -11.03
C GLY A 105 13.21 1.87 -10.07
N ILE A 106 12.07 1.28 -10.49
CA ILE A 106 10.89 1.09 -9.64
C ILE A 106 10.44 -0.37 -9.74
N SER A 107 10.50 -1.10 -8.63
CA SER A 107 10.20 -2.53 -8.57
C SER A 107 9.24 -2.89 -7.45
N VAL A 108 8.56 -4.02 -7.61
CA VAL A 108 7.64 -4.59 -6.62
C VAL A 108 8.43 -5.36 -5.56
N VAL A 109 8.05 -5.17 -4.30
CA VAL A 109 8.52 -5.98 -3.16
C VAL A 109 7.31 -6.62 -2.51
N THR A 110 7.23 -7.94 -2.49
CA THR A 110 6.14 -8.64 -1.82
C THR A 110 6.16 -8.41 -0.31
N ALA A 111 4.99 -8.16 0.27
CA ALA A 111 4.82 -7.86 1.68
C ALA A 111 3.51 -8.45 2.23
N PRO A 112 3.22 -9.75 2.02
CA PRO A 112 1.92 -10.33 2.30
C PRO A 112 1.63 -10.39 3.80
N GLY A 113 0.35 -10.43 4.14
CA GLY A 113 -0.14 -10.68 5.48
C GLY A 113 -1.13 -9.63 5.97
N HIS A 114 -0.87 -8.34 5.69
CA HIS A 114 -1.87 -7.30 5.91
C HIS A 114 -3.11 -7.58 5.06
N THR A 115 -2.88 -7.81 3.77
CA THR A 115 -3.75 -8.54 2.86
C THR A 115 -2.94 -9.65 2.17
N PRO A 116 -3.58 -10.65 1.55
CA PRO A 116 -2.87 -11.79 0.96
C PRO A 116 -1.85 -11.42 -0.12
N GLY A 117 -2.11 -10.39 -0.93
CA GLY A 117 -1.22 -9.91 -1.99
C GLY A 117 -0.68 -8.50 -1.72
N HIS A 118 -0.56 -8.09 -0.46
CA HIS A 118 0.03 -6.79 -0.13
C HIS A 118 1.47 -6.68 -0.67
N ILE A 119 1.77 -5.55 -1.31
CA ILE A 119 3.10 -5.21 -1.85
C ILE A 119 3.59 -3.85 -1.36
N GLY A 120 4.90 -3.74 -1.23
CA GLY A 120 5.63 -2.48 -1.21
C GLY A 120 6.26 -2.17 -2.57
N ILE A 121 6.73 -0.92 -2.73
CA ILE A 121 7.38 -0.44 -3.96
C ILE A 121 8.77 0.08 -3.62
N LEU A 122 9.80 -0.53 -4.21
CA LEU A 122 11.18 -0.08 -4.08
C LEU A 122 11.52 0.87 -5.22
N VAL A 123 11.97 2.06 -4.85
CA VAL A 123 12.49 3.08 -5.77
C VAL A 123 13.99 3.19 -5.56
N ASP A 124 14.74 2.97 -6.63
CA ASP A 124 16.20 3.05 -6.65
C ASP A 124 16.69 4.51 -6.60
N GLY A 125 17.90 4.71 -6.06
CA GLY A 125 18.60 5.99 -6.05
C GLY A 125 19.05 6.41 -4.65
N GLY A 126 20.25 6.98 -4.52
CA GLY A 126 20.83 7.28 -3.20
C GLY A 126 20.86 6.04 -2.31
N ASP A 127 20.24 6.13 -1.12
CA ASP A 127 20.06 5.00 -0.20
C ASP A 127 18.85 4.10 -0.55
N GLY A 128 18.08 4.43 -1.60
CA GLY A 128 16.82 3.77 -1.96
C GLY A 128 15.64 4.19 -1.07
N LEU A 129 14.42 4.09 -1.60
CA LEU A 129 13.16 4.36 -0.89
C LEU A 129 12.21 3.17 -1.04
N LEU A 130 11.81 2.58 0.08
CA LEU A 130 10.75 1.57 0.12
C LEU A 130 9.42 2.21 0.55
N ILE A 131 8.47 2.29 -0.37
CA ILE A 131 7.09 2.66 -0.06
C ILE A 131 6.41 1.40 0.51
N THR A 132 6.08 1.42 1.80
CA THR A 132 5.71 0.20 2.52
C THR A 132 4.22 -0.09 2.52
N GLY A 133 3.39 0.81 2.01
CA GLY A 133 1.94 0.77 2.24
C GLY A 133 1.64 0.53 3.73
N ASP A 134 0.78 -0.44 4.00
CA ASP A 134 0.33 -0.81 5.34
C ASP A 134 1.11 -1.95 6.00
N THR A 135 2.31 -2.30 5.50
CA THR A 135 3.21 -3.21 6.24
C THR A 135 3.44 -2.72 7.67
N PHE A 136 3.52 -1.40 7.88
CA PHE A 136 3.64 -0.79 9.20
C PHE A 136 2.50 0.21 9.43
N ALA A 137 1.60 -0.11 10.35
CA ALA A 137 0.48 0.77 10.71
C ALA A 137 0.91 1.99 11.54
N ASN A 138 1.98 1.89 12.35
CA ASN A 138 2.41 2.98 13.23
C ASN A 138 3.89 2.86 13.66
N PRO A 139 4.66 3.97 13.73
CA PRO A 139 6.09 3.90 14.05
C PRO A 139 6.39 3.50 15.50
N TRP A 140 5.50 3.78 16.44
CA TRP A 140 5.68 3.45 17.86
C TRP A 140 5.06 2.10 18.24
N LEU A 141 4.29 1.49 17.34
CA LEU A 141 3.67 0.18 17.55
C LEU A 141 4.27 -0.85 16.61
N SER A 142 3.90 -0.88 15.33
CA SER A 142 4.29 -1.97 14.42
C SER A 142 5.78 -1.99 14.05
N VAL A 143 6.50 -0.87 14.20
CA VAL A 143 7.97 -0.84 14.03
C VAL A 143 8.68 -1.20 15.34
N ALA A 144 8.30 -0.60 16.47
CA ALA A 144 8.92 -0.87 17.77
C ALA A 144 8.61 -2.28 18.29
N HIS A 145 7.42 -2.80 17.96
CA HIS A 145 6.87 -4.09 18.36
C HIS A 145 6.34 -4.85 17.14
N PRO A 146 7.24 -5.34 16.25
CA PRO A 146 6.84 -5.96 14.98
C PRO A 146 6.14 -7.32 15.15
N ASP A 147 6.12 -7.87 16.36
CA ASP A 147 5.40 -9.07 16.76
C ASP A 147 3.95 -8.80 17.22
N TRP A 148 3.54 -7.55 17.40
CA TRP A 148 2.17 -7.23 17.79
C TRP A 148 1.21 -7.29 16.60
N VAL A 149 0.08 -7.98 16.74
CA VAL A 149 -0.95 -8.04 15.70
C VAL A 149 -1.60 -6.68 15.50
N PHE A 150 -1.71 -6.23 14.25
CA PHE A 150 -2.54 -5.09 13.89
C PHE A 150 -3.94 -5.59 13.55
N GLY A 151 -4.99 -4.91 14.05
CA GLY A 151 -6.37 -5.41 13.94
C GLY A 151 -6.92 -5.53 12.51
N PHE A 152 -6.23 -4.97 11.52
CA PHE A 152 -6.58 -5.08 10.09
C PHE A 152 -5.67 -6.05 9.33
N ASP A 153 -4.76 -6.77 10.01
CA ASP A 153 -3.99 -7.84 9.38
C ASP A 153 -4.91 -9.03 9.08
N SER A 154 -5.11 -9.34 7.80
CA SER A 154 -5.93 -10.47 7.36
C SER A 154 -5.31 -11.83 7.71
N ILE A 155 -3.97 -11.89 7.74
CA ILE A 155 -3.18 -13.09 8.06
C ILE A 155 -2.11 -12.69 9.10
N PRO A 156 -2.46 -12.61 10.39
CA PRO A 156 -1.62 -11.99 11.42
C PRO A 156 -0.19 -12.54 11.52
N ASP A 157 -0.03 -13.87 11.52
CA ASP A 157 1.29 -14.50 11.63
C ASP A 157 2.18 -14.19 10.41
N GLN A 158 1.58 -14.13 9.22
CA GLN A 158 2.30 -13.75 8.00
C GLN A 158 2.65 -12.26 8.01
N ALA A 159 1.75 -11.39 8.47
CA ALA A 159 2.02 -9.96 8.59
C ALA A 159 3.18 -9.68 9.56
N ILE A 160 3.25 -10.41 10.68
CA ILE A 160 4.37 -10.34 11.64
C ILE A 160 5.68 -10.80 10.97
N ALA A 161 5.66 -11.93 10.27
CA ALA A 161 6.84 -12.46 9.58
C ALA A 161 7.36 -11.48 8.51
N THR A 162 6.45 -10.90 7.72
CA THR A 162 6.73 -9.87 6.73
C THR A 162 7.35 -8.63 7.37
N ARG A 163 6.74 -8.08 8.43
CA ARG A 163 7.27 -6.91 9.14
C ARG A 163 8.68 -7.14 9.63
N LYS A 164 8.95 -8.28 10.27
CA LYS A 164 10.29 -8.61 10.79
C LYS A 164 11.32 -8.71 9.67
N THR A 165 10.98 -9.38 8.58
CA THR A 165 11.85 -9.52 7.40
C THR A 165 12.16 -8.18 6.76
N LEU A 166 11.15 -7.33 6.55
CA LEU A 166 11.33 -6.02 5.93
C LEU A 166 12.07 -5.05 6.85
N LEU A 167 11.80 -5.03 8.16
CA LEU A 167 12.57 -4.20 9.10
C LEU A 167 14.06 -4.56 9.11
N ASP A 168 14.36 -5.86 9.07
CA ASP A 168 15.74 -6.35 9.00
C ASP A 168 16.44 -5.86 7.73
N ARG A 169 15.78 -5.99 6.58
CA ARG A 169 16.27 -5.48 5.29
C ARG A 169 16.44 -3.96 5.30
N ILE A 170 15.40 -3.21 5.67
CA ILE A 170 15.41 -1.74 5.71
C ILE A 170 16.59 -1.23 6.56
N ALA A 171 16.78 -1.79 7.75
CA ALA A 171 17.84 -1.36 8.65
C ALA A 171 19.24 -1.77 8.16
N THR A 172 19.37 -2.93 7.53
CA THR A 172 20.64 -3.45 6.99
C THR A 172 21.10 -2.67 5.76
N ASP A 173 20.18 -2.50 4.80
CA ASP A 173 20.42 -1.81 3.54
C ASP A 173 20.37 -0.28 3.70
N ARG A 174 19.94 0.21 4.87
CA ARG A 174 19.78 1.63 5.22
C ARG A 174 18.80 2.38 4.32
N LEU A 175 17.76 1.67 3.85
CA LEU A 175 16.71 2.25 3.02
C LEU A 175 15.99 3.39 3.75
N GLN A 176 15.59 4.41 3.00
CA GLN A 176 14.48 5.26 3.42
C GLN A 176 13.17 4.47 3.28
N ILE A 177 12.18 4.84 4.08
CA ILE A 177 10.81 4.35 3.93
C ILE A 177 9.83 5.51 3.76
N LEU A 178 8.74 5.24 3.06
CA LEU A 178 7.51 6.02 3.09
C LEU A 178 6.37 5.09 3.55
N ALA A 179 5.85 5.33 4.75
CA ALA A 179 4.78 4.52 5.34
C ALA A 179 3.46 5.30 5.38
N TYR A 180 2.38 4.66 4.93
CA TYR A 180 1.12 5.34 4.61
C TYR A 180 0.43 5.96 5.83
N HIS A 181 0.36 5.21 6.93
CA HIS A 181 -0.35 5.63 8.16
C HIS A 181 0.55 6.36 9.18
N PHE A 182 1.77 6.73 8.80
CA PHE A 182 2.67 7.43 9.72
C PHE A 182 2.31 8.92 9.79
N PRO A 183 2.66 9.62 10.88
CA PRO A 183 2.54 11.07 10.94
C PRO A 183 3.23 11.73 9.75
N TRP A 184 2.58 12.74 9.17
CA TRP A 184 3.10 13.47 8.02
C TRP A 184 4.55 13.95 8.24
N PRO A 185 5.48 13.75 7.27
CA PRO A 185 5.26 13.25 5.91
C PRO A 185 5.36 11.72 5.74
N GLY A 186 5.50 10.96 6.83
CA GLY A 186 5.63 9.50 6.79
C GLY A 186 6.96 8.99 6.22
N VAL A 187 7.91 9.89 5.95
CA VAL A 187 9.24 9.57 5.39
C VAL A 187 10.30 9.54 6.48
N GLY A 188 11.18 8.55 6.42
CA GLY A 188 12.33 8.46 7.32
C GLY A 188 13.09 7.15 7.20
N ARG A 189 13.88 6.82 8.22
CA ARG A 189 14.66 5.57 8.29
C ARG A 189 14.21 4.70 9.45
N VAL A 190 14.59 3.43 9.39
CA VAL A 190 14.48 2.50 10.53
C VAL A 190 15.89 2.15 11.01
N GLU A 191 16.11 2.27 12.31
CA GLU A 191 17.36 1.91 12.97
C GLU A 191 17.14 0.71 13.90
N ARG A 192 18.16 -0.12 14.08
CA ARG A 192 18.19 -1.10 15.17
C ARG A 192 18.43 -0.38 16.49
N LYS A 193 17.61 -0.66 17.49
CA LYS A 193 17.72 -0.04 18.81
C LYS A 193 17.28 -1.03 19.89
N ASP A 194 18.13 -1.24 20.89
CA ASP A 194 17.84 -2.04 22.09
C ASP A 194 17.28 -3.45 21.78
N GLY A 195 17.79 -4.11 20.73
CA GLY A 195 17.32 -5.42 20.28
C GLY A 195 16.03 -5.40 19.44
N GLY A 196 15.44 -4.23 19.20
CA GLY A 196 14.30 -4.01 18.30
C GLY A 196 14.61 -2.96 17.23
N TYR A 197 13.57 -2.23 16.82
CA TYR A 197 13.65 -1.21 15.77
C TYR A 197 13.03 0.11 16.20
N ARG A 198 13.50 1.21 15.62
CA ARG A 198 12.91 2.55 15.82
C ARG A 198 12.87 3.30 14.50
N PHE A 199 11.73 3.93 14.22
CA PHE A 199 11.60 4.90 13.14
C PHE A 199 12.23 6.25 13.51
N VAL A 200 13.00 6.82 12.58
CA VAL A 200 13.58 8.16 12.68
C VAL A 200 13.07 8.97 11.49
N ALA A 201 12.22 9.95 11.75
CA ALA A 201 11.67 10.81 10.71
C ALA A 201 12.78 11.57 9.97
N ALA A 202 12.59 11.78 8.67
CA ALA A 202 13.44 12.66 7.89
C ALA A 202 13.34 14.10 8.43
N ALA A 203 14.46 14.82 8.40
CA ALA A 203 14.56 16.22 8.83
C ALA A 203 13.99 17.18 7.78
#